data_AF-A0A835GZT5-F1
#
_entry.id   AF-A0A835GZT5-F1
#
_cell.length_a   1.000
_cell.length_b   1.000
_cell.length_c   1.000
_cell.angle_alpha   90.00
_cell.angle_beta   90.00
_cell.angle_gamma   90.00
#
_symmetry.space_group_name_H-M   'P 1'
#
loop_
_entity.id
_entity.type
_entity.pdbx_description
1 polymer ?
#
loop_
_entity_poly.entity_id
_entity_poly.type
_entity_poly.pdbx_seq_one_letter_code
_entity_poly.pdbx_strand_id
1 'polypeptide(L)' 'MTLAMVAEDKQINRVLEELFAEEGNEMCIRPAEFYLYDQEELCFYEIMIRGRQRQEIVIVIVIVISNSK' A
#
# COMPACT_ATOMS: atom_id res chain seq x y z
N MET A 1 2.54 -13.58 -12.98
CA MET A 1 3.25 -14.42 -11.98
C MET A 1 2.32 -15.54 -11.52
N THR A 2 2.84 -16.77 -11.61
CA THR A 2 2.57 -17.97 -10.81
C THR A 2 1.18 -18.14 -10.17
N LEU A 3 0.31 -18.81 -10.92
CA LEU A 3 -0.99 -19.43 -10.61
C LEU A 3 -1.14 -20.20 -9.26
N ALA A 4 -0.11 -20.30 -8.42
CA ALA A 4 -0.09 -21.24 -7.29
C ALA A 4 -0.80 -20.73 -6.01
N MET A 5 -1.08 -19.42 -5.89
CA MET A 5 -1.81 -18.83 -4.74
C MET A 5 -3.31 -18.61 -5.02
N VAL A 6 -3.78 -18.89 -6.24
CA VAL A 6 -5.16 -18.71 -6.72
C VAL A 6 -6.15 -19.71 -6.09
N ALA A 7 -5.66 -20.60 -5.22
CA ALA A 7 -6.41 -21.72 -4.68
C ALA A 7 -6.49 -21.64 -3.15
N GLU A 8 -7.56 -21.03 -2.65
CA GLU A 8 -8.26 -21.49 -1.42
C GLU A 8 -9.64 -20.81 -1.25
N ASP A 9 -9.81 -19.54 -1.68
CA ASP A 9 -11.09 -18.81 -1.59
C ASP A 9 -11.43 -18.06 -2.89
N LYS A 10 -12.64 -18.28 -3.41
CA LYS A 10 -13.16 -17.62 -4.63
C LYS A 10 -13.27 -16.10 -4.48
N GLN A 11 -13.34 -15.56 -3.26
CA GLN A 11 -13.39 -14.13 -3.03
C GLN A 11 -12.03 -13.45 -3.25
N ILE A 12 -10.93 -14.12 -2.89
CA ILE A 12 -9.57 -13.60 -3.05
C ILE A 12 -9.23 -13.44 -4.54
N ASN A 13 -9.70 -14.35 -5.39
CA ASN A 13 -9.44 -14.28 -6.82
C ASN A 13 -10.00 -13.00 -7.45
N ARG A 14 -11.18 -12.53 -7.04
CA ARG A 14 -11.74 -11.27 -7.54
C ARG A 14 -10.89 -10.06 -7.15
N VAL A 15 -10.37 -10.06 -5.92
CA VAL A 15 -9.50 -8.99 -5.42
C VAL A 15 -8.18 -8.97 -6.20
N LEU A 16 -7.58 -10.13 -6.44
CA LEU A 16 -6.34 -10.24 -7.21
C LEU A 16 -6.56 -9.89 -8.69
N GLU A 17 -7.69 -10.30 -9.29
CA GLU A 17 -8.05 -9.93 -10.66
C GLU A 17 -8.15 -8.40 -10.82
N GLU A 18 -8.77 -7.69 -9.88
CA GLU A 18 -8.84 -6.23 -9.90
C GLU A 18 -7.45 -5.60 -9.71
N LEU A 19 -6.65 -6.07 -8.75
CA LEU A 19 -5.33 -5.51 -8.46
C LEU A 19 -4.29 -5.67 -9.58
N PHE A 20 -4.47 -6.65 -10.47
CA PHE A 20 -3.61 -6.88 -11.63
C PHE A 20 -4.23 -6.40 -12.95
N ALA A 21 -5.45 -5.86 -12.94
CA ALA A 21 -6.06 -5.28 -14.12
C ALA A 21 -5.45 -3.91 -14.44
N GLU A 22 -5.51 -3.50 -15.72
CA GLU A 22 -5.08 -2.16 -16.14
C GLU A 22 -6.03 -1.05 -15.67
N GLU A 23 -7.28 -1.42 -15.36
CA GLU A 23 -8.31 -0.51 -14.85
C GLU A 23 -8.72 -0.94 -13.43
N GLY A 24 -8.81 0.01 -12.50
CA GLY A 24 -9.23 -0.24 -11.12
C GLY A 24 -8.18 0.17 -10.10
N ASN A 25 -8.18 -0.51 -8.95
CA ASN A 25 -7.19 -0.27 -7.91
C ASN A 25 -5.88 -0.99 -8.23
N GLU A 26 -4.76 -0.30 -8.02
CA GLU A 26 -3.42 -0.88 -8.14
C GLU A 26 -2.66 -0.75 -6.82
N MET A 27 -1.66 -1.62 -6.62
CA MET A 27 -0.77 -1.50 -5.47
C MET A 27 0.47 -0.67 -5.84
N CYS A 28 0.64 0.47 -5.17
CA CYS A 28 1.72 1.42 -5.45
C CYS A 28 2.56 1.72 -4.21
N ILE A 29 3.87 1.90 -4.40
CA ILE A 29 4.76 2.46 -3.38
C ILE A 29 4.82 3.97 -3.59
N ARG A 30 4.48 4.71 -2.54
CA ARG A 30 4.44 6.18 -2.54
C ARG A 30 5.53 6.73 -1.60
N PRO A 31 6.21 7.84 -1.96
CA PRO A 31 7.13 8.52 -1.05
C PRO A 31 6.43 8.98 0.24
N ALA A 32 7.14 8.92 1.37
CA ALA A 32 6.58 9.28 2.67
C ALA A 32 6.11 10.75 2.75
N GLU A 33 6.77 11.65 2.01
CA GLU A 33 6.50 13.09 1.91
C GLU A 33 5.05 13.42 1.49
N PHE A 34 4.34 12.47 0.87
CA PHE A 34 2.92 12.66 0.53
C PHE A 34 1.99 12.59 1.75
N TYR A 35 2.43 11.96 2.84
CA TYR A 35 1.62 11.67 4.02
C TYR A 35 2.17 12.22 5.32
N LEU A 36 3.46 12.57 5.41
CA LEU A 36 4.06 13.12 6.62
C LEU A 36 5.09 14.21 6.29
N TYR A 37 5.28 15.12 7.24
CA TYR A 37 6.33 16.14 7.19
C TYR A 37 7.62 15.63 7.85
N ASP A 38 8.76 16.25 7.50
CA ASP A 38 10.03 15.94 8.13
C ASP A 38 9.95 16.13 9.66
N GLN A 39 10.46 15.15 10.41
CA GLN A 39 10.44 15.10 11.88
C GLN A 39 9.04 15.07 12.52
N GLU A 40 7.98 14.77 11.76
CA GLU A 40 6.64 14.59 12.30
C GLU A 40 6.48 13.20 12.94
N GLU A 41 6.07 13.16 14.22
CA GLU A 41 5.75 11.91 14.92
C GLU A 41 4.26 11.59 14.79
N LEU A 42 3.94 10.47 14.15
CA LEU A 42 2.57 10.01 13.91
C LEU A 42 2.45 8.52 14.13
N CYS A 43 1.24 8.08 14.46
CA CYS A 43 0.90 6.66 14.38
C CYS A 43 0.47 6.26 12.96
N PHE A 44 0.55 4.96 12.67
CA PHE A 44 0.16 4.41 11.36
C PHE A 44 -1.28 4.78 10.96
N TYR A 45 -2.21 4.84 11.92
CA TYR A 45 -3.62 5.18 11.63
C TYR A 45 -3.81 6.63 11.17
N GLU A 46 -2.99 7.57 11.65
CA GLU A 46 -3.05 8.96 11.16
C GLU A 46 -2.59 9.04 9.70
N ILE A 47 -1.58 8.25 9.34
CA ILE A 47 -1.12 8.11 7.96
C ILE A 47 -2.23 7.50 7.10
N MET A 48 -2.96 6.49 7.59
CA MET A 48 -4.12 5.95 6.88
C MET A 48 -5.21 7.00 6.65
N ILE A 49 -5.52 7.84 7.65
CA ILE A 49 -6.52 8.91 7.50
C ILE A 49 -6.11 9.88 6.40
N ARG A 50 -4.82 10.26 6.33
CA ARG A 50 -4.27 11.11 5.26
C ARG A 50 -4.31 10.42 3.90
N GLY A 51 -4.04 9.12 3.84
CA GLY A 51 -4.24 8.31 2.64
C GLY A 51 -5.68 8.34 2.14
N ARG A 52 -6.66 8.25 3.06
CA ARG A 52 -8.08 8.32 2.69
C ARG A 52 -8.50 9.66 2.11
N GLN A 53 -7.89 10.77 2.55
CA GLN A 53 -8.12 12.09 1.93
C GLN A 53 -7.67 12.15 0.47
N ARG A 54 -6.76 11.25 0.06
CA ARG A 54 -6.26 11.09 -1.31
C ARG A 54 -6.94 9.93 -2.06
N GLN A 55 -8.01 9.35 -1.50
CA GLN A 55 -8.66 8.14 -2.01
C GLN A 55 -7.75 6.91 -2.07
N GLU A 56 -6.71 6.86 -1.25
CA GLU A 56 -5.79 5.73 -1.16
C GLU A 56 -6.06 4.88 0.09
N ILE A 57 -5.68 3.60 0.04
CA ILE A 57 -5.68 2.69 1.18
C ILE A 57 -4.23 2.35 1.50
N VAL A 58 -3.71 2.90 2.59
CA VAL A 58 -2.37 2.58 3.08
C VAL A 58 -2.43 1.24 3.83
N ILE A 59 -1.72 0.25 3.33
CA ILE A 59 -1.69 -1.11 3.91
C ILE A 59 -0.41 -1.32 4.74
N VAL A 60 0.71 -0.71 4.33
CA VAL A 60 2.01 -0.87 4.97
C VAL A 60 2.90 0.34 4.71
N ILE A 61 3.87 0.56 5.60
CA ILE A 61 4.97 1.53 5.41
C ILE A 61 6.27 0.74 5.31
N VAL A 62 7.11 1.09 4.33
CA VAL A 62 8.44 0.52 4.16
C VAL A 62 9.46 1.56 4.61
N ILE A 63 10.27 1.22 5.61
CA ILE A 63 11.34 2.08 6.10
C ILE A 63 12.65 1.63 5.47
N VAL A 64 13.30 2.54 4.74
CA VAL A 64 14.63 2.30 4.18
C VAL A 64 15.67 2.78 5.18
N ILE A 65 16.37 1.85 5.83
CA ILE A 65 17.46 2.15 6.75
C ILE A 65 18.75 2.27 5.93
N SER A 66 19.14 3.49 5.60
CA SER A 66 20.45 3.77 5.00
C SER A 66 21.53 3.69 6.08
N ASN A 67 22.23 2.57 6.16
CA ASN A 67 23.43 2.46 6.99
C ASN A 67 24.56 3.25 6.32
N SER A 68 24.75 4.50 6.73
CA SER A 68 25.95 5.25 6.42
C SER A 68 27.09 4.70 7.28
N LYS A 69 28.01 3.94 6.67
CA LYS A 69 29.35 3.71 7.24
C LYS A 69 30.23 4.93 7.02
#